data_AF-A0A383ALT1-F1
#
_entry.id   AF-A0A383ALT1-F1
#
_cell.length_a   1.000
_cell.length_b   1.000
_cell.length_c   1.000
_cell.angle_alpha   90.00
_cell.angle_beta   90.00
_cell.angle_gamma   90.00
#
_symmetry.space_group_name_H-M   'P 1'
#
loop_
_entity.id
_entity.type
_entity.pdbx_description
1 polymer ?
#
loop_
_entity_poly.entity_id
_entity_poly.type
_entity_poly.pdbx_seq_one_letter_code
_entity_poly.pdbx_strand_id
1 'polypeptide(L)'
;MVLVALLVLGVSLTGYFGIKAFNDNLLYFFTPTDITESKAPIGKSFRLGGLVVTGSVIRENMNVTFSLSDNNKTIKVSYEGILPDLFREGQGIVVTGSLDEDLFIAITVLAKHDENYMPPE
;
A
#
# COMPACT_ATOMS: atom_id res chain seq x y z
N MET A 1 -24.29 36.94 21.54
CA MET A 1 -24.10 35.47 21.61
C MET A 1 -24.23 34.79 20.24
N VAL A 2 -25.22 35.11 19.42
CA VAL A 2 -25.40 34.52 18.07
C VAL A 2 -24.17 34.70 17.16
N LEU A 3 -23.57 35.89 17.10
CA LEU A 3 -22.38 36.15 16.27
C LEU A 3 -21.15 35.33 16.71
N VAL A 4 -20.96 35.15 18.02
CA VAL A 4 -19.88 34.34 18.58
C VAL A 4 -20.10 32.85 18.25
N ALA A 5 -21.34 32.37 18.34
CA ALA A 5 -21.68 31.00 17.97
C ALA A 5 -21.42 30.72 16.48
N LEU A 6 -21.77 31.66 15.59
CA LEU A 6 -21.49 31.54 14.16
C LEU A 6 -19.98 31.52 13.85
N LEU A 7 -19.19 32.33 14.56
CA LEU A 7 -17.72 32.32 14.41
C LEU A 7 -17.11 30.98 14.83
N VAL A 8 -17.52 30.45 15.99
CA VAL A 8 -17.05 29.15 16.48
C VAL A 8 -17.46 28.02 15.53
N LEU A 9 -18.70 28.04 15.03
CA LEU A 9 -19.18 27.09 14.03
C LEU A 9 -18.37 27.18 12.72
N GLY A 10 -18.10 28.39 12.24
CA GLY A 10 -17.30 28.60 11.03
C GLY A 10 -15.90 27.99 11.16
N VAL A 11 -15.18 28.32 12.23
CA VAL A 11 -13.83 27.76 12.48
C VAL A 11 -13.87 26.25 12.65
N SER A 12 -14.88 25.71 13.33
CA SER A 12 -15.03 24.27 13.56
C SER A 12 -15.28 23.51 12.25
N LEU A 13 -16.14 24.04 11.37
CA LEU A 13 -16.41 23.47 10.06
C LEU A 13 -15.15 23.50 9.19
N THR A 14 -14.45 24.64 9.14
CA THR A 14 -13.19 24.75 8.38
C THR A 14 -12.15 23.75 8.89
N GLY A 15 -11.99 23.62 10.21
CA GLY A 15 -11.08 22.64 10.81
C GLY A 15 -11.47 21.20 10.47
N TYR A 16 -12.76 20.86 10.58
CA TYR A 16 -13.27 19.53 10.23
C TYR A 16 -13.02 19.17 8.77
N PHE A 17 -13.36 20.06 7.82
CA PHE A 17 -13.11 19.82 6.41
C PHE A 17 -11.62 19.75 6.07
N GLY A 18 -10.78 20.55 6.73
CA GLY A 18 -9.33 20.49 6.59
C GLY A 18 -8.75 19.14 7.00
N ILE A 19 -9.13 18.63 8.18
CA ILE A 19 -8.69 17.31 8.67
C ILE A 19 -9.22 16.20 7.75
N LYS A 20 -10.49 16.28 7.34
CA LYS A 20 -11.10 15.27 6.46
C LYS A 20 -10.38 15.19 5.11
N ALA A 21 -10.14 16.34 4.47
CA ALA A 21 -9.44 16.39 3.18
C ALA A 21 -8.00 15.88 3.30
N PHE A 22 -7.32 16.15 4.42
CA PHE A 22 -5.99 15.61 4.69
C PHE A 22 -6.00 14.08 4.81
N ASN A 23 -6.90 13.52 5.63
CA ASN A 23 -7.01 12.07 5.83
C ASN A 23 -7.38 11.30 4.55
N ASP A 24 -8.13 11.93 3.65
CA ASP A 24 -8.52 11.35 2.36
C ASP A 24 -7.32 11.19 1.38
N ASN A 25 -6.23 11.95 1.60
CA ASN A 25 -5.00 11.89 0.78
C ASN A 25 -3.88 11.05 1.40
N LEU A 26 -4.09 10.44 2.57
CA LEU A 26 -3.09 9.60 3.20
C LEU A 26 -3.04 8.23 2.51
N LEU A 27 -1.84 7.85 2.10
CA LEU A 27 -1.57 6.55 1.50
C LEU A 27 -1.16 5.58 2.63
N TYR A 28 -2.17 4.95 3.21
CA TYR A 28 -2.03 4.05 4.35
C TYR A 28 -1.23 2.79 3.99
N PHE A 29 -0.59 2.21 5.01
CA PHE A 29 0.15 0.96 4.90
C PHE A 29 -0.63 -0.17 5.58
N PHE A 30 -0.81 -1.28 4.89
CA PHE A 30 -1.53 -2.45 5.36
C PHE A 30 -0.70 -3.72 5.15
N THR A 31 -0.94 -4.71 6.01
CA THR A 31 -0.41 -6.06 5.88
C THR A 31 -1.43 -6.99 5.20
N PRO A 32 -1.02 -8.14 4.67
CA PRO A 32 -1.93 -9.20 4.22
C PRO A 32 -2.99 -9.57 5.25
N THR A 33 -2.64 -9.64 6.55
CA THR A 33 -3.61 -9.91 7.62
C THR A 33 -4.66 -8.80 7.71
N ASP A 34 -4.25 -7.52 7.67
CA ASP A 34 -5.20 -6.40 7.74
C ASP A 34 -6.20 -6.38 6.58
N ILE A 35 -5.76 -6.78 5.39
CA ILE A 35 -6.65 -6.94 4.23
C ILE A 35 -7.70 -8.01 4.51
N THR A 36 -7.28 -9.20 4.97
CA THR A 36 -8.22 -10.29 5.25
C THR A 36 -9.19 -9.98 6.41
N GLU A 37 -8.80 -9.10 7.33
CA GLU A 37 -9.64 -8.61 8.41
C GLU A 37 -10.54 -7.44 7.99
N SER A 38 -10.61 -7.11 6.70
CA SER A 38 -11.43 -6.02 6.14
C SER A 38 -11.10 -4.63 6.73
N LYS A 39 -9.85 -4.42 7.16
CA LYS A 39 -9.36 -3.11 7.62
C LYS A 39 -8.88 -2.22 6.46
N ALA A 40 -8.58 -2.82 5.31
CA ALA A 40 -8.13 -2.11 4.12
C ALA A 40 -9.30 -1.44 3.38
N PRO A 41 -9.12 -0.22 2.86
CA PRO A 41 -10.16 0.46 2.11
C PRO A 41 -10.35 -0.17 0.72
N ILE A 42 -11.58 -0.52 0.38
CA ILE A 42 -11.96 -1.02 -0.95
C ILE A 42 -12.05 0.17 -1.92
N GLY A 43 -11.49 0.03 -3.13
CA GLY A 43 -11.56 1.06 -4.17
C GLY A 43 -10.69 2.30 -3.93
N LYS A 44 -9.83 2.30 -2.90
CA LYS A 44 -8.77 3.30 -2.71
C LYS A 44 -7.40 2.68 -2.92
N SER A 45 -6.44 3.49 -3.35
CA SER A 45 -5.05 3.05 -3.44
C SER A 45 -4.39 3.10 -2.07
N PHE A 46 -3.64 2.06 -1.71
CA PHE A 46 -2.89 1.94 -0.47
C PHE A 46 -1.59 1.16 -0.68
N ARG A 47 -0.71 1.18 0.32
CA ARG A 47 0.53 0.40 0.35
C ARG A 47 0.27 -0.92 1.04
N LEU A 48 0.59 -2.02 0.37
CA LEU A 48 0.61 -3.36 0.94
C LEU A 48 2.08 -3.77 1.12
N GLY A 49 2.46 -4.09 2.34
CA GLY A 49 3.79 -4.62 2.64
C GLY A 49 3.75 -6.08 3.04
N GLY A 50 4.74 -6.85 2.59
CA GLY A 50 4.86 -8.26 2.94
C GLY A 50 6.12 -8.90 2.38
N LEU A 51 6.33 -10.14 2.77
CA LEU A 51 7.38 -11.01 2.25
C LEU A 51 6.87 -11.70 0.98
N VAL A 52 7.67 -11.69 -0.08
CA VAL A 52 7.35 -12.45 -1.30
C VAL A 52 7.45 -13.94 -1.01
N VAL A 53 6.38 -14.69 -1.24
CA VAL A 53 6.35 -16.13 -1.03
C VAL A 53 7.25 -16.83 -2.07
N THR A 54 8.12 -17.72 -1.63
CA THR A 54 9.01 -18.50 -2.50
C THR A 54 8.23 -19.43 -3.43
N GLY A 55 8.61 -19.46 -4.70
CA GLY A 55 7.93 -20.20 -5.76
C GLY A 55 6.58 -19.63 -6.19
N SER A 56 6.20 -18.43 -5.71
CA SER A 56 4.91 -17.82 -6.05
C SER A 56 4.96 -16.88 -7.26
N VAL A 57 6.17 -16.53 -7.73
CA VAL A 57 6.35 -15.53 -8.78
C VAL A 57 6.14 -16.17 -10.15
N ILE A 58 5.08 -15.75 -10.84
CA ILE A 58 4.74 -16.19 -12.19
C ILE A 58 4.82 -14.98 -13.12
N ARG A 59 5.62 -15.09 -14.18
CA ARG A 59 5.85 -14.02 -15.16
C ARG A 59 5.27 -14.43 -16.51
N GLU A 60 4.29 -13.69 -16.98
CA GLU A 60 3.63 -13.86 -18.28
C GLU A 60 3.77 -12.56 -19.09
N ASN A 61 4.77 -12.48 -19.96
CA ASN A 61 5.12 -11.27 -20.72
C ASN A 61 5.40 -10.06 -19.82
N MET A 62 4.50 -9.07 -19.82
CA MET A 62 4.57 -7.87 -18.98
C MET A 62 3.74 -7.99 -17.70
N ASN A 63 2.94 -9.05 -17.54
CA ASN A 63 2.15 -9.26 -16.34
C ASN A 63 2.88 -10.22 -15.40
N VAL A 64 3.05 -9.81 -14.15
CA VAL A 64 3.73 -10.57 -13.12
C VAL A 64 2.79 -10.75 -11.95
N THR A 65 2.55 -12.00 -11.57
CA THR A 65 1.77 -12.33 -10.38
C THR A 65 2.67 -12.94 -9.33
N PHE A 66 2.46 -12.56 -8.08
CA PHE A 66 3.20 -13.09 -6.94
C PHE A 66 2.35 -13.00 -5.68
N SER A 67 2.70 -13.77 -4.65
CA SER A 67 2.00 -13.74 -3.37
C SER A 67 2.81 -13.01 -2.32
N LEU A 68 2.17 -12.14 -1.54
CA LEU A 68 2.75 -11.48 -0.37
C LEU A 68 2.19 -12.08 0.91
N SER A 69 3.08 -12.38 1.85
CA SER A 69 2.73 -12.91 3.16
C SER A 69 3.37 -12.10 4.30
N ASP A 70 2.66 -11.99 5.41
CA ASP A 70 3.19 -11.49 6.69
C ASP A 70 3.50 -12.63 7.68
N ASN A 71 3.64 -13.86 7.19
CA ASN A 71 3.73 -15.12 7.93
C ASN A 71 2.42 -15.62 8.55
N ASN A 72 1.31 -14.88 8.43
CA ASN A 72 0.02 -15.27 8.98
C ASN A 72 -1.02 -15.44 7.87
N LYS A 73 -1.10 -14.48 6.95
CA LYS A 73 -1.98 -14.49 5.78
C LYS A 73 -1.18 -14.24 4.51
N THR A 74 -1.82 -14.53 3.39
CA THR A 74 -1.23 -14.39 2.06
C THR A 74 -2.23 -13.75 1.12
N ILE A 75 -1.79 -12.72 0.39
CA ILE A 75 -2.58 -12.02 -0.63
C ILE A 75 -1.87 -12.14 -1.97
N LYS A 76 -2.66 -12.39 -3.02
CA LYS A 76 -2.15 -12.40 -4.40
C LYS A 76 -2.03 -10.97 -4.91
N VAL A 77 -0.92 -10.69 -5.59
CA VAL A 77 -0.61 -9.41 -6.21
C VAL A 77 -0.42 -9.62 -7.70
N SER A 78 -1.05 -8.77 -8.52
CA SER A 78 -0.81 -8.66 -9.96
C SER A 78 -0.12 -7.33 -10.24
N TYR A 79 0.93 -7.36 -11.03
CA TYR A 79 1.70 -6.18 -11.42
C TYR A 79 1.99 -6.22 -12.92
N GLU A 80 1.61 -5.16 -13.62
CA GLU A 80 1.95 -4.99 -15.03
C GLU A 80 3.17 -4.07 -15.15
N GLY A 81 4.30 -4.62 -15.61
CA GLY A 81 5.54 -3.88 -15.80
C GLY A 81 6.80 -4.68 -15.49
N ILE A 82 7.90 -3.94 -15.41
CA ILE A 82 9.22 -4.50 -15.11
C ILE A 82 9.43 -4.43 -13.59
N LEU A 83 9.66 -5.58 -12.97
CA LEU A 83 10.02 -5.62 -11.55
C LEU A 83 11.40 -4.98 -11.32
N PRO A 84 11.62 -4.30 -10.19
CA PRO A 84 12.94 -3.80 -9.82
C PRO A 84 13.97 -4.92 -9.75
N ASP A 85 15.23 -4.65 -10.07
CA ASP A 85 16.33 -5.64 -10.03
C ASP A 85 16.55 -6.25 -8.63
N LEU A 86 16.19 -5.50 -7.59
CA LEU A 86 16.27 -5.92 -6.18
C LEU A 86 15.08 -6.80 -5.75
N PHE A 87 14.08 -7.02 -6.59
CA PHE A 87 12.97 -7.91 -6.26
C PHE A 87 13.45 -9.36 -6.20
N ARG A 88 13.27 -10.02 -5.06
CA ARG A 88 13.53 -11.44 -4.88
C ARG A 88 12.47 -12.11 -4.02
N GLU A 89 12.29 -13.40 -4.24
CA GLU A 89 11.51 -14.25 -3.36
C GLU A 89 12.13 -14.32 -1.97
N GLY A 90 11.30 -14.40 -0.93
CA GLY A 90 11.74 -14.41 0.47
C GLY A 90 12.16 -13.05 1.02
N GLN A 91 12.13 -11.97 0.23
CA GLN A 91 12.42 -10.62 0.69
C GLN A 91 11.15 -9.81 0.98
N GLY A 92 11.29 -8.86 1.89
CA GLY A 92 10.25 -7.88 2.20
C GLY A 92 10.18 -6.81 1.13
N ILE A 93 8.99 -6.64 0.56
CA ILE A 93 8.71 -5.60 -0.43
C ILE A 93 7.46 -4.81 -0.03
N VAL A 94 7.32 -3.64 -0.65
CA VAL A 94 6.13 -2.80 -0.52
C VAL A 94 5.57 -2.57 -1.91
N VAL A 95 4.29 -2.89 -2.09
CA VAL A 95 3.55 -2.64 -3.32
C VAL A 95 2.52 -1.54 -3.08
N THR A 96 2.31 -0.67 -4.06
CA THR A 96 1.28 0.37 -4.03
C THR A 96 0.26 0.08 -5.11
N GLY A 97 -1.02 0.13 -4.78
CA GLY A 97 -2.09 -0.30 -5.66
C GLY A 97 -3.44 -0.33 -4.96
N SER A 98 -4.42 -0.99 -5.59
CA SER A 98 -5.77 -1.14 -5.05
C SER A 98 -6.15 -2.61 -4.94
N LEU A 99 -6.97 -2.92 -3.95
CA LEU A 99 -7.57 -4.24 -3.82
C LEU A 99 -8.82 -4.33 -4.69
N ASP A 100 -8.86 -5.34 -5.56
CA ASP A 100 -10.02 -5.75 -6.34
C ASP A 100 -10.43 -7.15 -5.91
N GLU A 101 -11.52 -7.25 -5.14
CA GLU A 101 -11.94 -8.48 -4.46
C GLU A 101 -10.80 -9.12 -3.63
N ASP A 102 -10.26 -10.26 -4.08
CA ASP A 102 -9.16 -11.00 -3.45
C ASP A 102 -7.80 -10.80 -4.16
N LEU A 103 -7.75 -9.95 -5.19
CA LEU A 103 -6.55 -9.67 -5.98
C LEU A 103 -6.08 -8.23 -5.78
N PHE A 104 -4.83 -8.06 -5.34
CA PHE A 104 -4.23 -6.74 -5.23
C PHE A 104 -3.61 -6.32 -6.56
N ILE A 105 -4.15 -5.30 -7.19
CA ILE A 105 -3.64 -4.74 -8.45
C ILE A 105 -2.59 -3.69 -8.11
N ALA A 106 -1.32 -4.06 -8.24
CA ALA A 106 -0.18 -3.19 -7.99
C ALA A 106 0.13 -2.29 -9.19
N ILE A 107 0.41 -1.03 -8.90
CA ILE A 107 0.86 0.00 -9.86
C ILE A 107 2.37 0.25 -9.67
N THR A 108 2.88 0.05 -8.46
CA THR A 108 4.30 0.26 -8.15
C THR A 108 4.79 -0.80 -7.19
N VAL A 109 5.98 -1.34 -7.45
CA VAL A 109 6.67 -2.30 -6.60
C VAL A 109 7.97 -1.67 -6.11
N LEU A 110 8.17 -1.64 -4.80
CA LEU A 110 9.38 -1.17 -4.15
C LEU A 110 10.00 -2.33 -3.37
N ALA A 111 11.15 -2.81 -3.83
CA ALA A 111 11.97 -3.74 -3.07
C ALA A 111 12.83 -2.97 -2.08
N LYS A 112 13.00 -3.49 -0.86
CA LYS A 112 13.91 -2.88 0.12
C LYS A 112 15.33 -2.86 -0.48
N HIS A 113 16.02 -1.73 -0.34
CA HIS A 113 17.44 -1.65 -0.66
C HIS A 113 18.26 -2.50 0.32
N ASP A 114 19.26 -3.26 -0.17
CA ASP A 114 20.28 -3.81 0.70
C ASP A 114 20.97 -2.65 1.41
N GLU A 115 21.00 -2.69 2.75
CA GLU A 115 21.54 -1.58 3.58
C GLU A 115 23.07 -1.41 3.45
N ASN A 116 23.73 -2.22 2.63
CA ASN A 116 25.16 -2.19 2.42
C ASN A 116 25.54 -1.23 1.26
N TYR A 117 25.16 0.05 1.37
CA TYR A 117 25.67 1.09 0.49
C TYR A 117 27.08 1.48 0.96
N MET A 118 28.09 1.08 0.20
CA MET A 118 29.42 1.65 0.30
C MET A 118 29.63 2.61 -0.87
N PRO A 119 29.89 3.91 -0.63
CA PRO A 119 30.26 4.82 -1.69
C PRO A 119 31.61 4.40 -2.31
N PRO A 120 31.78 4.54 -3.64
CA PRO A 120 33.06 4.30 -4.29
C PRO A 120 34.11 5.36 -3.88
N GLU A 121 35.37 4.95 -3.71
CA GLU A 121 36.54 5.82 -3.55
C GLU A 121 37.01 6.42 -4.88
#